data_AF-A0A0F9D6X7-F1
#
_entry.id   AF-A0A0F9D6X7-F1
#
_cell.length_a   1.000
_cell.length_b   1.000
_cell.length_c   1.000
_cell.angle_alpha   90.00
_cell.angle_beta   90.00
_cell.angle_gamma   90.00
#
_symmetry.space_group_name_H-M   'P 1'
#
loop_
_entity.id
_entity.type
_entity.pdbx_description
1 polymer ?
#
loop_
_entity_poly.entity_id
_entity_poly.type
_entity_poly.pdbx_seq_one_letter_code
_entity_poly.pdbx_strand_id
1 'polypeptide(L)'
;MTNFCRSLINPNHTVVNVNYFSAPPLNHSGKVRRQDKFFNANSVNPEFVLHLSQHKPKNKICNQCGHTLISSEEKQTDVKIACEILKNCSANYCDLSVIISGDSDLIPAIRTAK
;
A
#
# COMPACT_ATOMS: atom_id res chain seq x y z
N MET A 1 -0.17 13.30 3.96
CA MET A 1 -0.16 11.92 4.49
C MET A 1 0.60 11.85 5.80
N THR A 2 1.87 12.26 5.86
CA THR A 2 2.69 12.18 7.08
C THR A 2 2.06 12.83 8.32
N ASN A 3 1.51 14.04 8.21
CA ASN A 3 0.82 14.70 9.33
C ASN A 3 -0.42 13.92 9.81
N PHE A 4 -1.16 13.28 8.90
CA PHE A 4 -2.27 12.41 9.26
C PHE A 4 -1.78 11.21 10.06
N CYS A 5 -0.72 10.52 9.61
CA CYS A 5 -0.14 9.41 10.37
C CYS A 5 0.38 9.84 11.75
N ARG A 6 1.02 11.00 11.86
CA ARG A 6 1.46 11.57 13.15
C ARG A 6 0.29 11.79 14.10
N SER A 7 -0.87 12.22 13.59
CA SER A 7 -2.07 12.42 14.43
C SER A 7 -2.68 11.13 14.99
N LEU A 8 -2.28 9.96 14.46
CA LEU A 8 -2.79 8.66 14.90
C LEU A 8 -1.92 7.98 15.97
N ILE A 9 -0.73 8.52 16.26
CA ILE A 9 0.20 7.94 17.21
C ILE A 9 0.33 8.82 18.46
N ASN A 10 0.92 8.25 19.52
CA ASN A 10 1.22 9.02 20.74
C ASN A 10 2.14 10.20 20.39
N PRO A 11 1.87 11.43 20.87
CA PRO A 11 2.72 12.61 20.62
C PRO A 11 4.19 12.44 21.05
N ASN A 12 4.47 11.51 21.97
CA ASN A 12 5.83 11.21 22.43
C ASN A 12 6.58 10.23 21.50
N HIS A 13 5.92 9.68 20.48
CA HIS A 13 6.57 8.82 19.48
C HIS A 13 7.03 9.64 18.27
N THR A 14 8.17 9.27 17.71
CA THR A 14 8.68 9.85 16.48
C THR A 14 8.31 8.96 15.29
N VAL A 15 7.82 9.56 14.21
CA VAL A 15 7.59 8.83 12.95
C VAL A 15 8.91 8.64 12.24
N VAL A 16 9.37 7.39 12.14
CA VAL A 16 10.58 7.04 11.38
C VAL A 16 10.29 7.06 9.89
N ASN A 17 9.24 6.36 9.47
CA ASN A 17 8.82 6.25 8.07
C ASN A 17 7.30 6.10 7.96
N VAL A 18 6.74 6.60 6.87
CA VAL A 18 5.37 6.39 6.40
C VAL A 18 5.45 5.67 5.06
N ASN A 19 5.37 4.34 5.11
CA ASN A 19 5.33 3.48 3.94
C ASN A 19 3.92 3.49 3.33
N TYR A 20 3.76 4.12 2.16
CA TYR A 20 2.50 4.22 1.45
C TYR A 20 2.50 3.31 0.22
N PHE A 21 1.60 2.33 0.19
CA PHE A 21 1.51 1.34 -0.89
C PHE A 21 0.36 1.69 -1.83
N SER A 22 0.60 1.65 -3.14
CA SER A 22 -0.41 1.98 -4.15
C SER A 22 -0.09 1.37 -5.51
N ALA A 23 -1.09 1.17 -6.36
CA ALA A 23 -0.90 0.92 -7.79
C ALA A 23 -1.46 2.07 -8.65
N PRO A 24 -0.73 2.52 -9.71
CA PRO A 24 -1.26 3.52 -10.63
C PRO A 24 -2.43 2.99 -11.46
N PRO A 25 -3.58 3.69 -11.52
CA PRO A 25 -4.73 3.26 -12.33
C PRO A 25 -4.36 3.11 -13.81
N LEU A 26 -4.78 2.02 -14.43
CA LEU A 26 -4.65 1.84 -15.87
C LEU A 26 -5.74 2.61 -16.63
N ASN A 27 -5.39 3.12 -17.81
CA ASN A 27 -6.33 3.67 -18.81
C ASN A 27 -7.25 4.81 -18.31
N HIS A 28 -6.82 5.56 -17.29
CA HIS A 28 -7.59 6.66 -16.72
C HIS A 28 -6.70 7.89 -16.42
N SER A 29 -6.38 8.66 -17.46
CA SER A 29 -5.48 9.83 -17.38
C SER A 29 -5.84 10.83 -16.27
N GLY A 30 -7.14 11.09 -16.07
CA GLY A 30 -7.60 11.97 -15.00
C GLY A 30 -7.38 11.41 -13.59
N LYS A 31 -7.49 10.09 -13.40
CA LYS A 31 -7.23 9.43 -12.11
C LYS A 31 -5.73 9.41 -11.82
N VAL A 32 -4.92 9.04 -12.82
CA VAL A 32 -3.45 9.06 -12.76
C VAL A 32 -2.96 10.45 -12.36
N ARG A 33 -3.40 11.52 -13.06
CA ARG A 33 -3.00 12.89 -12.75
C ARG A 33 -3.32 13.32 -11.30
N ARG A 34 -4.46 12.91 -10.75
CA ARG A 34 -4.81 13.24 -9.35
C ARG A 34 -3.93 12.47 -8.36
N GLN A 35 -3.67 11.21 -8.66
CA GLN A 35 -2.81 10.37 -7.84
C GLN A 35 -1.36 10.89 -7.86
N ASP A 36 -0.82 11.25 -9.03
CA ASP A 36 0.52 11.84 -9.16
C ASP A 36 0.64 13.15 -8.38
N LYS A 37 -0.38 14.02 -8.46
CA LYS A 37 -0.43 15.24 -7.64
C LYS A 37 -0.36 14.92 -6.15
N PHE A 38 -1.07 13.89 -5.69
CA PHE A 38 -1.02 13.46 -4.30
C PHE A 38 0.37 12.92 -3.93
N PHE A 39 0.99 12.09 -4.77
CA PHE A 39 2.34 11.57 -4.55
C PHE A 39 3.38 12.69 -4.49
N ASN A 40 3.35 13.60 -5.46
CA ASN A 40 4.27 14.75 -5.52
C ASN A 40 4.11 15.69 -4.33
N ALA A 41 2.88 15.90 -3.84
CA ALA A 41 2.66 16.72 -2.65
C ALA A 41 3.22 16.07 -1.36
N ASN A 42 3.33 14.74 -1.32
CA ASN A 42 3.86 14.03 -0.15
C ASN A 42 5.36 13.75 -0.24
N SER A 43 5.93 13.64 -1.45
CA SER A 43 7.36 13.33 -1.67
C SER A 43 8.32 14.38 -1.13
N VAL A 44 7.84 15.59 -0.83
CA VAL A 44 8.61 16.63 -0.13
C VAL A 44 8.91 16.26 1.34
N ASN A 45 8.18 15.29 1.91
CA ASN A 45 8.41 14.81 3.27
C ASN A 45 9.39 13.63 3.23
N PRO A 46 10.54 13.71 3.91
CA PRO A 46 11.56 12.66 3.86
C PRO A 46 11.09 11.33 4.48
N GLU A 47 10.14 11.38 5.42
CA GLU A 47 9.52 10.21 6.02
C GLU A 47 8.55 9.49 5.07
N PHE A 48 8.10 10.12 3.98
CA PHE A 48 7.12 9.52 3.09
C PHE A 48 7.79 8.63 2.05
N VAL A 49 7.56 7.32 2.14
CA VAL A 49 8.12 6.31 1.24
C VAL A 49 7.00 5.71 0.41
N LEU A 50 7.01 5.97 -0.89
CA LEU A 50 6.01 5.46 -1.83
C LEU A 50 6.44 4.11 -2.41
N HIS A 51 5.60 3.09 -2.24
CA HIS A 51 5.77 1.76 -2.78
C HIS A 51 4.75 1.51 -3.90
N LEU A 52 5.20 1.53 -5.15
CA LEU A 52 4.33 1.31 -6.30
C LEU A 52 4.25 -0.16 -6.70
N SER A 53 3.04 -0.67 -6.82
CA SER A 53 2.71 -1.99 -7.36
C SER A 53 2.18 -1.90 -8.79
N GLN A 54 2.22 -3.02 -9.50
CA GLN A 54 1.78 -3.10 -10.89
C GLN A 54 0.44 -3.83 -10.98
N HIS A 55 -0.39 -3.37 -11.91
CA HIS A 55 -1.57 -4.10 -12.33
C HIS A 55 -1.17 -5.23 -13.26
N LYS A 56 -1.69 -6.44 -13.02
CA LYS A 56 -1.54 -7.56 -13.96
C LYS A 56 -2.83 -7.77 -14.74
N PRO A 57 -2.75 -8.04 -16.06
CA PRO A 57 -3.92 -8.40 -16.84
C PRO A 57 -4.47 -9.73 -16.35
N LYS A 58 -5.79 -9.80 -16.23
CA LYS A 58 -6.53 -10.99 -15.84
C LYS A 58 -7.68 -11.20 -16.80
N ASN A 59 -7.62 -12.32 -17.50
CA ASN A 59 -8.71 -12.79 -18.32
C ASN A 59 -9.87 -13.22 -17.41
N LYS A 60 -11.01 -12.56 -17.55
CA LYS A 60 -12.27 -12.97 -16.95
C LYS A 60 -13.14 -13.56 -18.05
N ILE A 61 -13.41 -14.85 -17.93
CA ILE A 61 -14.33 -15.54 -18.83
C ILE A 61 -15.74 -15.31 -18.31
N CYS A 62 -16.65 -14.86 -19.17
CA CYS A 62 -18.05 -14.77 -18.82
C CYS A 62 -18.63 -16.19 -18.75
N ASN A 63 -19.14 -16.58 -17.58
CA ASN A 63 -19.71 -17.91 -17.37
C ASN A 63 -21.02 -18.16 -18.14
N GLN A 64 -21.64 -17.12 -18.72
CA GLN A 64 -22.89 -17.24 -19.49
C GLN A 64 -22.67 -17.29 -21.00
N CYS A 65 -21.71 -16.53 -21.53
CA CYS A 65 -21.51 -16.41 -22.99
C CYS A 65 -20.12 -16.83 -23.48
N GLY A 66 -19.19 -17.21 -22.58
CA GLY A 66 -17.83 -17.64 -22.93
C GLY A 66 -16.89 -16.52 -23.40
N HIS A 67 -17.36 -15.28 -23.50
CA HIS A 67 -16.52 -14.16 -23.92
C HIS A 67 -15.42 -13.85 -22.89
N THR A 68 -14.19 -13.61 -23.36
CA THR A 68 -13.05 -13.27 -22.50
C THR A 68 -12.91 -11.75 -22.40
N LEU A 69 -13.10 -11.22 -21.20
CA LEU A 69 -12.86 -9.82 -20.87
C LEU A 69 -11.47 -9.68 -20.26
N ILE A 70 -10.67 -8.77 -20.78
CA ILE A 70 -9.39 -8.40 -20.14
C ILE A 70 -9.70 -7.40 -19.03
N SER A 71 -9.59 -7.85 -17.79
CA SER A 71 -9.64 -7.00 -16.61
C SER A 71 -8.22 -6.76 -16.08
N SER A 72 -8.07 -5.79 -15.18
CA SER A 72 -6.80 -5.53 -14.50
C SER A 72 -6.98 -5.72 -13.01
N GLU A 73 -6.10 -6.50 -12.40
CA GLU A 73 -6.08 -6.72 -10.95
C GLU A 73 -4.81 -6.09 -10.39
N GLU A 74 -4.96 -5.26 -9.35
CA GLU A 74 -3.82 -4.84 -8.54
C GLU A 74 -3.23 -6.07 -7.87
N LYS A 75 -1.91 -6.26 -8.02
CA LYS A 75 -1.22 -7.41 -7.43
C LYS A 75 -0.07 -6.92 -6.55
N GLN A 76 0.32 -7.76 -5.60
CA GLN A 76 1.52 -7.64 -4.75
C GLN A 76 1.45 -6.57 -3.65
N THR A 77 0.42 -5.74 -3.57
CA THR A 77 0.31 -4.70 -2.53
C THR A 77 0.20 -5.32 -1.14
N ASP A 78 -0.70 -6.29 -0.97
CA ASP A 78 -0.85 -7.17 0.19
C ASP A 78 0.48 -7.82 0.61
N VAL A 79 1.16 -8.47 -0.35
CA VAL A 79 2.44 -9.17 -0.11
C VAL A 79 3.54 -8.18 0.29
N LYS A 80 3.62 -7.02 -0.35
CA LYS A 80 4.61 -5.99 0.00
C LYS A 80 4.38 -5.44 1.41
N ILE A 81 3.12 -5.20 1.78
CA ILE A 81 2.78 -4.77 3.15
C ILE A 81 3.20 -5.84 4.14
N ALA A 82 2.84 -7.11 3.90
CA ALA A 82 3.24 -8.23 4.75
C ALA A 82 4.77 -8.35 4.90
N CYS A 83 5.52 -8.24 3.80
CA CYS A 83 6.98 -8.25 3.83
C CYS A 83 7.56 -7.08 4.63
N GLU A 84 7.02 -5.87 4.49
CA GLU A 84 7.52 -4.71 5.22
C GLU A 84 7.23 -4.80 6.72
N ILE A 85 6.07 -5.35 7.10
CA ILE A 85 5.75 -5.66 8.50
C ILE A 85 6.79 -6.62 9.08
N LEU A 86 7.04 -7.75 8.41
CA LEU A 86 8.00 -8.76 8.87
C LEU A 86 9.41 -8.21 8.93
N LYS A 87 9.84 -7.44 7.92
CA LYS A 87 11.15 -6.79 7.89
C LYS A 87 11.33 -5.84 9.07
N ASN A 88 10.37 -4.95 9.32
CA ASN A 88 10.46 -3.96 10.40
C ASN A 88 10.57 -4.62 11.78
N CYS A 89 9.81 -5.68 12.03
CA CYS A 89 9.88 -6.45 13.26
C CYS A 89 11.18 -7.25 13.38
N SER A 90 11.59 -7.96 12.32
CA SER A 90 12.79 -8.82 12.35
C SER A 90 14.10 -8.05 12.50
N ALA A 91 14.17 -6.84 11.94
CA ALA A 91 15.37 -6.03 11.92
C ALA A 91 15.41 -4.97 13.05
N ASN A 92 14.40 -4.95 13.93
CA ASN A 92 14.23 -3.95 14.98
C ASN A 92 14.36 -2.50 14.45
N TYR A 93 13.79 -2.21 13.27
CA TYR A 93 13.85 -0.86 12.68
C TYR A 93 12.98 0.16 13.43
N CYS A 94 12.01 -0.30 14.22
CA CYS A 94 11.11 0.52 14.99
C CYS A 94 10.57 -0.24 16.20
N ASP A 95 10.24 0.50 17.27
CA ASP A 95 9.59 -0.07 18.45
C ASP A 95 8.09 -0.34 18.24
N LEU A 96 7.47 0.43 17.32
CA LEU A 96 6.05 0.36 17.02
C LEU A 96 5.81 0.43 15.51
N SER A 97 5.13 -0.59 14.98
CA SER A 97 4.56 -0.57 13.64
C SER A 97 3.06 -0.30 13.71
N VAL A 98 2.59 0.73 13.01
CA VAL A 98 1.16 1.08 12.89
C VAL A 98 0.69 0.73 11.49
N ILE A 99 -0.35 -0.10 11.40
CA ILE A 99 -0.91 -0.56 10.14
C ILE A 99 -2.26 0.14 9.92
N ILE A 100 -2.36 0.90 8.84
CA ILE A 100 -3.59 1.58 8.43
C ILE A 100 -4.15 0.82 7.23
N SER A 101 -4.99 -0.17 7.49
CA SER A 101 -5.63 -0.98 6.46
C SER A 101 -6.98 -1.51 6.94
N GLY A 102 -7.93 -1.65 6.02
CA GLY A 102 -9.19 -2.38 6.25
C GLY A 102 -9.13 -3.84 5.78
N ASP A 103 -7.96 -4.31 5.35
CA ASP A 103 -7.78 -5.64 4.76
C ASP A 103 -7.43 -6.69 5.81
N SER A 104 -8.33 -7.67 5.99
CA SER A 104 -8.15 -8.78 6.92
C SER A 104 -7.08 -9.77 6.47
N ASP A 105 -6.69 -9.77 5.20
CA ASP A 105 -5.67 -10.69 4.67
C ASP A 105 -4.27 -10.39 5.24
N LEU A 106 -4.09 -9.23 5.89
CA LEU A 106 -2.87 -8.88 6.62
C LEU A 106 -2.77 -9.51 8.01
N ILE A 107 -3.86 -10.06 8.57
CA ILE A 107 -3.87 -10.67 9.92
C ILE A 107 -2.78 -11.74 10.10
N PRO A 108 -2.56 -12.69 9.15
CA PRO A 108 -1.50 -13.67 9.26
C PRO A 108 -0.11 -13.03 9.37
N ALA A 109 0.19 -12.01 8.57
CA ALA A 109 1.48 -11.32 8.63
C ALA A 109 1.71 -10.63 9.98
N ILE A 110 0.68 -9.99 10.53
CA ILE A 110 0.71 -9.36 11.86
C ILE A 110 0.98 -10.38 12.96
N ARG A 111 0.35 -11.57 12.87
CA ARG A 111 0.55 -12.63 13.87
C ARG A 111 1.94 -13.23 13.81
N THR A 112 2.51 -13.36 12.61
CA THR A 112 3.87 -13.90 12.41
C THR A 112 4.96 -12.92 12.82
N ALA A 113 4.69 -11.62 12.77
CA ALA A 113 5.66 -10.58 13.14
C ALA A 113 5.77 -10.33 14.64
N LYS A 114 4.88 -10.92 15.45
CA LYS A 114 4.95 -10.92 16.92
C LYS A 114 5.90 -12.01 17.42
#